data_AF-A0A2T0LI11-F1
#
_entry.id   AF-A0A2T0LI11-F1
#
_cell.length_a   1.000
_cell.length_b   1.000
_cell.length_c   1.000
_cell.angle_alpha   90.00
_cell.angle_beta   90.00
_cell.angle_gamma   90.00
#
_symmetry.space_group_name_H-M   'P 1'
#
loop_
_entity.id
_entity.type
_entity.pdbx_description
1 polymer ?
#
loop_
_entity_poly.entity_id
_entity_poly.type
_entity_poly.pdbx_seq_one_letter_code
_entity_poly.pdbx_strand_id
1 'polypeptide(L)'
;MGKGRFRLSALSASFSPEEIVRAGELKKLNQTELLKRIHRHDKIALDFSKGKGIEGVVLSYETYKALLERIAELEEELEETMIRLKYGHRADTPEEEWIEVPEGVSTMEFLERKARKKK
;
A
#
# COMPACT_ATOMS: atom_id res chain seq x y z
N MET A 1 -10.10 -18.52 18.17
CA MET A 1 -8.91 -18.07 17.42
C MET A 1 -8.92 -16.55 17.38
N GLY A 2 -7.93 -15.91 17.99
CA GLY A 2 -7.95 -14.47 18.29
C GLY A 2 -7.79 -13.61 17.04
N LYS A 3 -8.79 -12.76 16.76
CA LYS A 3 -8.63 -11.64 15.83
C LYS A 3 -7.71 -10.62 16.50
N GLY A 4 -6.41 -10.74 16.26
CA GLY A 4 -5.46 -9.68 16.58
C GLY A 4 -5.87 -8.44 15.78
N ARG A 5 -6.33 -7.40 16.47
CA ARG A 5 -6.48 -6.07 15.87
C ARG A 5 -5.07 -5.59 15.50
N PHE A 6 -4.66 -5.80 14.25
CA PHE A 6 -3.42 -5.27 13.73
C PHE A 6 -3.56 -3.76 13.59
N ARG A 7 -2.73 -3.02 14.33
CA ARG A 7 -2.64 -1.56 14.22
C ARG A 7 -1.64 -1.22 13.13
N LEU A 8 -2.11 -1.09 11.88
CA LEU A 8 -1.34 -0.45 10.80
C LEU A 8 -0.86 0.96 11.20
N SER A 9 -1.53 1.60 12.16
CA SER A 9 -1.20 2.93 12.72
C SER A 9 0.14 3.03 13.46
N ALA A 10 0.94 1.96 13.57
CA ALA A 10 2.20 1.94 14.31
C ALA A 10 3.46 1.86 13.43
N LEU A 11 3.33 1.60 12.12
CA LEU A 11 4.50 1.56 11.23
C LEU A 11 4.96 2.99 10.88
N SER A 12 6.03 3.43 11.54
CA SER A 12 6.71 4.68 11.18
C SER A 12 7.54 4.50 9.88
N ALA A 13 7.96 5.59 9.25
CA ALA A 13 8.93 5.54 8.15
C ALA A 13 10.40 5.49 8.65
N SER A 14 10.64 5.86 9.91
CA SER A 14 11.97 5.92 10.53
C SER A 14 12.34 4.62 11.23
N PHE A 15 13.62 4.27 11.26
CA PHE A 15 14.09 3.08 11.96
C PHE A 15 14.84 3.43 13.24
N SER A 16 14.57 2.71 14.31
CA SER A 16 15.39 2.76 15.52
C SER A 16 16.70 1.97 15.30
N PRO A 17 17.78 2.24 16.07
CA PRO A 17 19.05 1.52 15.90
C PRO A 17 18.92 -0.01 16.02
N GLU A 18 17.99 -0.48 16.84
CA GLU A 18 17.69 -1.91 17.08
C GLU A 18 17.04 -2.57 15.85
N GLU A 19 16.38 -1.77 15.02
CA GLU A 19 15.68 -2.20 13.79
C GLU A 19 16.61 -2.25 12.58
N ILE A 20 17.84 -1.77 12.70
CA ILE A 20 18.81 -1.71 11.60
C ILE A 20 19.74 -2.91 11.73
N VAL A 21 19.72 -3.78 10.71
CA VAL A 21 20.66 -4.89 10.56
C VAL A 21 21.67 -4.52 9.49
N ARG A 22 22.94 -4.50 9.88
CA ARG A 22 24.05 -4.18 8.97
C ARG A 22 24.51 -5.41 8.19
N ALA A 23 25.15 -5.22 7.03
CA ALA A 23 25.65 -6.30 6.17
C ALA A 23 26.46 -7.37 6.92
N GLY A 24 27.34 -6.94 7.83
CA GLY A 24 28.19 -7.84 8.62
C GLY A 24 27.43 -8.64 9.68
N GLU A 25 26.29 -8.13 10.14
CA GLU A 25 25.39 -8.78 11.11
C GLU A 25 24.47 -9.76 10.40
N LEU A 26 24.01 -9.42 9.19
CA LEU A 26 23.17 -10.28 8.36
C LEU A 26 23.82 -11.65 8.11
N LYS A 27 25.13 -11.68 7.85
CA LYS A 27 25.89 -12.93 7.67
C LYS A 27 25.95 -13.81 8.92
N LYS A 28 25.77 -13.22 10.10
CA LYS A 28 25.85 -13.91 11.40
C LYS A 28 24.48 -14.26 11.96
N LEU A 29 23.42 -13.67 11.39
CA LEU A 29 22.05 -13.89 11.80
C LEU A 29 21.60 -15.29 11.36
N ASN A 30 21.18 -16.10 12.33
CA ASN A 30 20.48 -17.35 12.04
C ASN A 30 18.97 -17.08 11.88
N GLN A 31 18.27 -18.06 11.30
CA GLN A 31 16.84 -17.95 11.01
C GLN A 31 15.99 -17.65 12.25
N THR A 32 16.30 -18.29 13.38
CA THR A 32 15.56 -18.12 14.64
C THR A 32 15.66 -16.70 15.17
N GLU A 33 16.86 -16.12 15.14
CA GLU A 33 17.11 -14.76 15.62
C GLU A 33 16.47 -13.72 14.70
N LEU A 34 16.50 -13.96 13.38
CA LEU A 34 15.82 -13.10 12.42
C LEU A 34 14.30 -13.08 12.65
N LEU A 35 13.68 -14.25 12.86
CA LEU A 35 12.25 -14.35 13.15
C LEU A 35 11.88 -13.62 14.45
N LYS A 36 12.68 -13.78 15.51
CA LYS A 36 12.47 -13.06 16.77
C LYS A 36 12.52 -11.55 16.58
N ARG A 37 13.46 -11.05 15.78
CA ARG A 37 13.56 -9.61 15.49
C ARG A 37 12.35 -9.11 14.69
N ILE A 38 11.90 -9.85 13.68
CA ILE A 38 10.71 -9.48 12.88
C ILE A 38 9.47 -9.40 13.78
N HIS A 39 9.28 -10.36 14.67
CA HIS A 39 8.15 -10.35 15.62
C HIS A 39 8.24 -9.26 16.68
N ARG A 40 9.44 -8.79 17.01
CA ARG A 40 9.64 -7.75 18.03
C ARG A 40 9.45 -6.34 17.48
N HIS A 41 9.87 -6.11 16.24
CA HIS A 41 10.03 -4.76 15.69
C HIS A 41 9.08 -4.42 14.54
N ASP A 42 8.25 -5.36 14.08
CA ASP A 42 7.33 -5.27 12.92
C ASP A 42 7.99 -5.00 11.55
N LYS A 43 9.16 -4.35 11.55
CA LYS A 43 10.02 -4.06 10.40
C LYS A 43 11.50 -4.09 10.79
N ILE A 44 12.34 -4.42 9.82
CA ILE A 44 13.79 -4.39 9.96
C ILE A 44 14.38 -3.72 8.73
N ALA A 45 15.22 -2.72 8.92
CA ALA A 45 16.01 -2.12 7.85
C ALA A 45 17.28 -2.94 7.61
N LEU A 46 17.58 -3.17 6.34
CA LEU A 46 18.84 -3.76 5.90
C LEU A 46 19.75 -2.65 5.40
N ASP A 47 20.85 -2.46 6.11
CA ASP A 47 21.89 -1.50 5.76
C ASP A 47 23.11 -2.26 5.24
N PHE A 48 23.29 -2.24 3.91
CA PHE A 48 24.40 -2.93 3.24
C PHE A 48 25.66 -2.07 3.13
N SER A 49 25.67 -0.89 3.76
CA SER A 49 26.48 0.24 3.35
C SER A 49 27.96 -0.05 3.04
N LYS A 50 28.25 0.14 1.75
CA LYS A 50 29.38 0.96 1.27
C LYS A 50 28.89 2.39 0.92
N GLY A 51 28.10 3.01 1.79
CA GLY A 51 27.82 4.46 1.77
C GLY A 51 26.45 4.98 1.31
N LYS A 52 25.46 4.14 0.96
CA LYS A 52 24.16 4.60 0.42
C LYS A 52 22.97 4.55 1.39
N GLY A 53 23.16 4.10 2.63
CA GLY A 53 22.10 4.02 3.63
C GLY A 53 21.28 2.71 3.56
N ILE A 54 20.03 2.76 4.00
CA ILE A 54 19.12 1.61 4.03
C ILE A 54 18.73 1.23 2.60
N GLU A 55 18.98 -0.01 2.20
CA GLU A 55 18.71 -0.50 0.83
C GLU A 55 17.56 -1.52 0.78
N GLY A 56 17.15 -2.05 1.94
CA GLY A 56 16.06 -3.01 2.01
C GLY A 56 15.29 -2.93 3.31
N VAL A 57 14.04 -3.41 3.29
CA VAL A 57 13.20 -3.55 4.49
C VAL A 57 12.63 -4.97 4.52
N VAL A 58 12.75 -5.62 5.65
CA VAL A 58 12.12 -6.92 5.92
C VAL A 58 10.90 -6.67 6.78
N LEU A 59 9.77 -7.22 6.35
CA LEU A 59 8.49 -7.19 7.06
C LEU A 59 8.01 -8.61 7.29
N SER A 60 7.11 -8.80 8.26
CA SER A 60 6.32 -10.02 8.31
C SER A 60 5.43 -10.11 7.06
N TYR A 61 5.14 -11.34 6.61
CA TYR A 61 4.27 -11.54 5.45
C TYR A 61 2.87 -10.93 5.67
N GLU A 62 2.31 -11.10 6.87
CA GLU A 62 1.01 -10.52 7.24
C GLU A 62 1.03 -8.99 7.17
N THR A 63 2.12 -8.36 7.63
CA THR A 63 2.30 -6.91 7.53
C THR A 63 2.38 -6.46 6.08
N TYR A 64 3.16 -7.16 5.26
CA TYR A 64 3.27 -6.87 3.82
C TYR A 64 1.92 -6.98 3.12
N LYS A 65 1.17 -8.06 3.39
CA LYS A 65 -0.17 -8.28 2.83
C LYS A 65 -1.13 -7.17 3.23
N ALA A 66 -1.19 -6.82 4.52
CA ALA A 66 -2.06 -5.76 5.01
C ALA A 66 -1.73 -4.38 4.40
N LEU A 67 -0.45 -4.10 4.14
CA LEU A 67 -0.04 -2.88 3.45
C LEU A 67 -0.51 -2.85 1.99
N LEU A 68 -0.41 -3.98 1.27
CA LEU A 68 -0.93 -4.07 -0.09
C LEU A 68 -2.45 -3.90 -0.15
N GLU A 69 -3.18 -4.55 0.75
CA GLU A 69 -4.64 -4.40 0.85
C GLU A 69 -5.01 -2.95 1.14
N ARG A 70 -4.31 -2.29 2.08
CA ARG A 70 -4.60 -0.88 2.39
C ARG A 70 -4.24 0.07 1.24
N ILE A 71 -3.20 -0.23 0.46
CA ILE A 71 -2.88 0.56 -0.74
C ILE A 71 -4.02 0.44 -1.76
N ALA A 72 -4.50 -0.77 -2.02
CA ALA A 72 -5.61 -0.99 -2.95
C ALA A 72 -6.90 -0.25 -2.50
N GLU A 73 -7.23 -0.31 -1.21
CA GLU A 73 -8.35 0.47 -0.65
C GLU A 73 -8.17 1.98 -0.84
N LEU A 74 -6.96 2.51 -0.58
CA LEU A 74 -6.66 3.93 -0.75
C LEU A 74 -6.70 4.37 -2.23
N GLU A 75 -6.28 3.49 -3.15
CA GLU A 75 -6.38 3.73 -4.59
C GLU A 75 -7.85 3.79 -5.04
N GLU A 76 -8.70 2.91 -4.54
CA GLU A 76 -10.15 2.92 -4.76
C GLU A 76 -10.80 4.19 -4.19
N GLU A 77 -10.50 4.54 -2.92
CA GLU A 77 -10.98 5.76 -2.27
C GLU A 77 -10.56 7.02 -3.06
N LEU A 78 -9.33 7.03 -3.60
CA LEU A 78 -8.83 8.13 -4.42
C LEU A 78 -9.56 8.20 -5.77
N GLU A 79 -9.77 7.07 -6.44
CA GLU A 79 -10.51 7.01 -7.69
C GLU A 79 -11.93 7.55 -7.51
N GLU A 80 -12.66 7.08 -6.48
CA GLU A 80 -14.00 7.57 -6.15
C GLU A 80 -14.01 9.08 -5.90
N THR A 81 -13.04 9.57 -5.13
CA THR A 81 -12.92 11.00 -4.81
C THR A 81 -12.68 11.81 -6.07
N MET A 82 -11.80 11.35 -6.95
CA MET A 82 -11.51 12.02 -8.22
C MET A 82 -12.71 11.97 -9.18
N ILE A 83 -13.46 10.87 -9.23
CA ILE A 83 -14.71 10.78 -9.99
C ILE A 83 -15.72 11.79 -9.45
N ARG A 84 -15.91 11.85 -8.14
CA ARG A 84 -16.83 12.80 -7.49
C ARG A 84 -16.42 14.25 -7.76
N LEU A 85 -15.14 14.58 -7.74
CA LEU A 85 -14.66 15.94 -8.02
C LEU A 85 -14.82 16.32 -9.50
N LYS A 86 -14.43 15.45 -10.44
CA LYS A 86 -14.48 15.74 -11.88
C LYS A 86 -15.87 15.61 -12.48
N TYR A 87 -16.69 14.75 -11.90
CA TYR A 87 -17.95 14.30 -12.49
C TYR A 87 -19.10 14.20 -11.48
N GLY A 88 -19.00 14.87 -10.32
CA GLY A 88 -20.05 14.86 -9.29
C GLY A 88 -21.41 15.34 -9.80
N HIS A 89 -21.43 16.20 -10.81
CA HIS A 89 -22.64 16.63 -11.54
C HIS A 89 -23.38 15.47 -12.26
N ARG A 90 -22.80 14.27 -12.32
CA ARG A 90 -23.46 13.08 -12.87
C ARG A 90 -24.53 12.50 -11.95
N ALA A 91 -24.49 12.81 -10.66
CA ALA A 91 -25.60 12.47 -9.77
C ALA A 91 -26.92 13.11 -10.24
N ASP A 92 -26.83 14.21 -11.01
CA ASP A 92 -27.98 14.90 -11.60
C ASP A 92 -28.33 14.38 -13.01
N THR A 93 -27.65 13.34 -13.51
CA THR A 93 -27.92 12.76 -14.84
C THR A 93 -29.17 11.87 -14.79
N PRO A 94 -30.18 12.11 -15.65
CA PRO A 94 -31.38 11.28 -15.72
C PRO A 94 -31.04 9.81 -15.97
N GLU A 95 -31.83 8.89 -15.41
CA GLU A 95 -31.60 7.44 -15.48
C GLU A 95 -31.56 6.94 -16.94
N GLU A 96 -32.28 7.60 -17.84
CA GLU A 96 -32.32 7.28 -19.27
C GLU A 96 -30.97 7.50 -19.98
N GLU A 97 -30.06 8.26 -19.36
CA GLU A 97 -28.71 8.56 -19.89
C GLU A 97 -27.60 7.75 -19.21
N TRP A 98 -27.94 6.83 -18.31
CA TRP A 98 -26.98 5.97 -17.63
C TRP A 98 -26.39 4.95 -18.60
N ILE A 99 -25.09 4.70 -18.47
CA ILE A 99 -24.35 3.75 -19.30
C ILE A 99 -23.52 2.90 -18.37
N GLU A 100 -23.66 1.58 -18.49
CA GLU A 100 -22.85 0.63 -17.73
C GLU A 100 -21.37 0.72 -18.12
N VAL A 101 -20.51 0.65 -17.12
CA VAL A 101 -19.06 0.57 -17.31
C VAL A 101 -18.72 -0.87 -17.72
N PRO A 102 -18.03 -1.09 -18.86
CA PRO A 102 -17.62 -2.43 -19.27
C PRO A 102 -16.75 -3.13 -18.23
N GLU A 103 -16.94 -4.43 -18.04
CA GLU A 103 -16.12 -5.23 -17.14
C GLU A 103 -14.62 -5.14 -17.50
N GLY A 104 -13.77 -5.03 -16.47
CA GLY A 104 -12.31 -4.95 -16.63
C GLY A 104 -11.76 -3.58 -17.00
N VAL A 105 -12.61 -2.54 -17.09
CA VAL A 105 -12.20 -1.15 -17.33
C VAL A 105 -12.45 -0.32 -16.08
N SER A 106 -11.49 0.53 -15.67
CA SER A 106 -11.72 1.42 -14.54
C SER A 106 -12.79 2.45 -14.87
N THR A 107 -13.61 2.80 -13.87
CA THR A 107 -14.67 3.79 -14.04
C THR A 107 -14.05 5.11 -14.49
N MET A 108 -12.93 5.54 -13.92
CA MET A 108 -12.25 6.75 -14.37
C MET A 108 -11.83 6.70 -15.85
N GLU A 109 -11.21 5.62 -16.31
CA GLU A 109 -10.74 5.48 -17.68
C GLU A 109 -11.91 5.60 -18.67
N PHE A 110 -13.02 4.91 -18.38
CA PHE A 110 -14.23 4.98 -19.19
C PHE A 110 -14.78 6.42 -19.30
N LEU A 111 -14.80 7.14 -18.18
CA LEU A 111 -15.32 8.50 -18.10
C LEU A 111 -14.43 9.52 -18.82
N GLU A 112 -13.11 9.35 -18.76
CA GLU A 112 -12.16 10.17 -19.53
C GLU A 112 -12.33 9.93 -21.04
N ARG A 113 -12.51 8.68 -21.47
CA ARG A 113 -12.81 8.34 -22.87
C ARG A 113 -14.12 8.99 -23.34
N LYS A 114 -15.17 8.98 -22.52
CA LYS A 114 -16.45 9.64 -22.82
C LYS A 114 -16.29 11.17 -22.92
N ALA A 115 -15.55 11.78 -21.99
CA ALA A 115 -15.31 13.23 -21.99
C ALA A 115 -14.50 13.68 -23.23
N ARG A 116 -13.54 12.88 -23.69
CA ARG A 116 -12.75 13.16 -24.90
C ARG A 116 -13.57 13.07 -26.19
N LYS A 117 -14.56 12.17 -26.28
CA LYS A 117 -15.44 12.02 -27.44
C LYS A 117 -16.50 13.12 -27.59
N LYS A 118 -16.75 13.92 -26.54
CA LYS A 118 -17.70 15.05 -26.57
C LYS A 118 -17.06 16.39 -26.98
N LYS A 119 -15.74 16.44 -27.19
CA LYS A 119 -15.03 17.59 -27.79
C LYS A 119 -14.85 17.36 -29.29
#